data_AF-A0A8J4X2N2-F1
#
_entry.id   AF-A0A8J4X2N2-F1
#
_cell.length_a   1.000
_cell.length_b   1.000
_cell.length_c   1.000
_cell.angle_alpha   90.00
_cell.angle_beta   90.00
_cell.angle_gamma   90.00
#
_symmetry.space_group_name_H-M   'P 1'
#
loop_
_entity.id
_entity.type
_entity.pdbx_description
1 polymer ?
#
loop_
_entity_poly.entity_id
_entity_poly.type
_entity_poly.pdbx_seq_one_letter_code
_entity_poly.pdbx_strand_id
1 'polypeptide(L)'
;MADPAVAGGGSLNIGMRSSGNKPTTSPAENYQLARRRTLQVVVSSLLTECGFDSAEKAAVETLTEMMQSYITEVGRCAKATCEHTARSSPTLSDVVITLVEIGFNVDSLPLYAKRSQRMVITAPPVTNSPVIPKALVAGQKRTHPTYIPSHFPEFPDPHTYIKTPTFREPVSDYQVLREKAASQRRDVERALTRFMAKTGDTQSLFKDDLTAFPLIAAKPSSIPYLSALLPSELELQSLEETDSSEQDDQTDSENNANNIIG
;
A
#
# COMPACT_ATOMS: atom_id res chain seq x y z
N MET A 1 51.28 -22.26 41.42
CA MET A 1 50.70 -22.20 42.79
C MET A 1 50.23 -20.78 43.01
N ALA A 2 48.96 -20.42 43.13
CA ALA A 2 47.66 -21.10 43.03
C ALA A 2 46.60 -20.00 42.75
N ASP A 3 45.54 -20.34 42.03
CA ASP A 3 44.22 -19.65 41.95
C ASP A 3 43.51 -19.66 43.34
N PRO A 4 42.34 -19.00 43.62
CA PRO A 4 41.18 -18.82 42.72
C PRO A 4 40.25 -17.56 42.87
N ALA A 5 39.46 -17.33 41.80
CA ALA A 5 38.02 -16.98 41.65
C ALA A 5 37.25 -16.04 42.62
N VAL A 6 36.39 -15.16 42.06
CA VAL A 6 34.90 -15.20 42.20
C VAL A 6 34.21 -14.24 41.21
N ALA A 7 33.08 -14.71 40.68
CA ALA A 7 32.25 -14.12 39.64
C ALA A 7 30.98 -13.41 40.17
N GLY A 8 30.31 -12.64 39.30
CA GLY A 8 28.89 -12.28 39.38
C GLY A 8 28.63 -10.83 38.95
N GLY A 9 27.69 -10.47 38.08
CA GLY A 9 26.72 -11.22 37.27
C GLY A 9 26.02 -10.20 36.36
N GLY A 10 26.11 -10.39 35.03
CA GLY A 10 25.42 -9.55 34.06
C GLY A 10 24.06 -10.15 33.73
N SER A 11 22.99 -9.51 34.18
CA SER A 11 21.62 -9.93 33.88
C SER A 11 21.27 -9.59 32.43
N LEU A 12 21.11 -10.62 31.59
CA LEU A 12 20.61 -10.50 30.22
C LEU A 12 19.11 -10.28 30.25
N ASN A 13 18.66 -9.07 29.91
CA ASN A 13 17.24 -8.78 29.74
C ASN A 13 16.81 -9.20 28.33
N ILE A 14 16.04 -10.28 28.24
CA ILE A 14 15.42 -10.78 27.02
C ILE A 14 14.27 -9.82 26.66
N GLY A 15 14.54 -8.86 25.78
CA GLY A 15 13.52 -8.06 25.13
C GLY A 15 12.87 -8.84 24.00
N MET A 16 11.67 -9.38 24.25
CA MET A 16 10.77 -9.88 23.22
C MET A 16 10.48 -8.75 22.22
N ARG A 17 11.15 -8.76 21.06
CA ARG A 17 10.78 -7.94 19.92
C ARG A 17 9.54 -8.56 19.27
N SER A 18 8.37 -8.08 19.68
CA SER A 18 7.13 -8.21 18.91
C SER A 18 7.32 -7.51 17.57
N SER A 19 7.77 -8.25 16.56
CA SER A 19 7.76 -7.83 15.16
C SER A 19 6.33 -7.92 14.65
N GLY A 20 5.51 -6.94 14.99
CA GLY A 20 4.23 -6.73 14.33
C GLY A 20 4.50 -6.14 12.95
N ASN A 21 4.26 -6.93 11.91
CA ASN A 21 4.15 -6.44 10.53
C ASN A 21 3.12 -5.30 10.53
N LYS A 22 3.57 -4.05 10.41
CA LYS A 22 2.69 -2.96 10.01
C LYS A 22 2.40 -3.18 8.53
N PRO A 23 1.14 -3.21 8.09
CA PRO A 23 0.83 -3.25 6.68
C PRO A 23 1.54 -2.07 6.01
N THR A 24 2.15 -2.33 4.87
CA THR A 24 2.77 -1.32 4.02
C THR A 24 1.66 -0.47 3.40
N THR A 25 1.04 0.39 4.22
CA THR A 25 0.00 1.32 3.79
C THR A 25 0.63 2.30 2.81
N SER A 26 0.05 2.40 1.62
CA SER A 26 0.53 3.30 0.58
C SER A 26 0.55 4.75 1.11
N PRO A 27 1.43 5.63 0.61
CA PRO A 27 1.42 7.04 0.99
C PRO A 27 0.02 7.68 0.83
N ALA A 28 -0.72 7.29 -0.21
CA ALA A 28 -2.08 7.75 -0.48
C ALA A 28 -3.08 7.39 0.63
N GLU A 29 -3.08 6.15 1.09
CA GLU A 29 -3.95 5.68 2.17
C GLU A 29 -3.63 6.38 3.50
N ASN A 30 -2.34 6.64 3.78
CA ASN A 30 -1.94 7.40 4.96
C ASN A 30 -2.51 8.83 4.94
N TYR A 31 -2.57 9.48 3.77
CA TYR A 31 -3.20 10.80 3.63
C TYR A 31 -4.71 10.76 3.80
N GLN A 32 -5.38 9.74 3.27
CA GLN A 32 -6.83 9.57 3.46
C GLN A 32 -7.16 9.36 4.94
N LEU A 33 -6.40 8.51 5.64
CA LEU A 33 -6.59 8.25 7.06
C LEU A 33 -6.33 9.50 7.91
N ALA A 34 -5.35 10.33 7.57
CA ALA A 34 -5.09 11.59 8.27
C ALA A 34 -6.25 12.59 8.13
N ARG A 35 -6.84 12.73 6.94
CA ARG A 35 -8.02 13.59 6.71
C ARG A 35 -9.23 13.06 7.47
N ARG A 36 -9.45 11.74 7.48
CA ARG A 36 -10.51 11.11 8.28
C ARG A 36 -10.36 11.40 9.78
N ARG A 37 -9.14 11.27 10.33
CA ARG A 37 -8.88 11.62 11.74
C ARG A 37 -9.19 13.08 12.04
N THR A 38 -8.95 13.97 11.08
CA THR A 38 -9.32 15.38 11.22
C THR A 38 -10.83 15.54 11.33
N LEU A 39 -11.62 14.86 10.49
CA LEU A 39 -13.09 14.86 10.62
C LEU A 39 -13.57 14.30 11.97
N GLN A 40 -12.92 13.25 12.49
CA GLN A 40 -13.23 12.72 13.83
C GLN A 40 -12.98 13.77 14.93
N VAL A 41 -11.91 14.57 14.81
CA VAL A 41 -11.65 15.70 15.72
C VAL A 41 -12.75 16.75 15.61
N VAL A 42 -13.24 17.05 14.40
CA VAL A 42 -14.38 17.98 14.22
C VAL A 42 -15.64 17.45 14.91
N VAL A 43 -16.01 16.19 14.67
CA VAL A 43 -17.18 15.56 15.30
C VAL A 43 -17.06 15.60 16.83
N SER A 44 -15.88 15.24 17.36
CA SER A 44 -15.63 15.27 18.81
C SER A 44 -15.70 16.68 19.39
N SER A 45 -15.23 17.69 18.64
CA SER A 45 -15.34 19.10 19.03
C SER A 45 -16.79 19.52 19.11
N LEU A 46 -17.63 19.17 18.12
CA LEU A 46 -19.06 19.46 18.14
C LEU A 46 -19.79 18.76 19.29
N LEU A 47 -19.43 17.51 19.61
CA LEU A 47 -20.00 16.80 20.77
C LEU A 47 -19.61 17.47 22.10
N THR A 48 -18.38 17.96 22.20
CA THR A 48 -17.91 18.72 23.37
C THR A 48 -18.67 20.03 23.51
N GLU A 49 -18.93 20.74 22.40
CA GLU A 49 -19.75 21.96 22.38
C GLU A 49 -21.20 21.69 22.83
N CYS A 50 -21.74 20.52 22.51
CA CYS A 50 -23.07 20.08 22.98
C CYS A 50 -23.09 19.65 24.46
N GLY A 51 -21.92 19.51 25.11
CA GLY A 51 -21.81 19.14 26.53
C GLY A 51 -21.79 17.63 26.81
N PHE A 52 -21.46 16.79 25.82
CA PHE A 52 -21.27 15.36 26.06
C PHE A 52 -19.91 15.09 26.74
N ASP A 53 -19.94 14.35 27.85
CA ASP A 53 -18.73 13.97 28.61
C ASP A 53 -18.09 12.66 28.08
N SER A 54 -18.90 11.78 27.50
CA SER A 54 -18.44 10.52 26.91
C SER A 54 -19.27 10.13 25.70
N ALA A 55 -18.65 9.38 24.77
CA ALA A 55 -19.31 8.86 23.58
C ALA A 55 -18.74 7.49 23.22
N GLU A 56 -19.58 6.63 22.64
CA GLU A 56 -19.15 5.35 22.12
C GLU A 56 -18.29 5.54 20.86
N LYS A 57 -17.13 4.87 20.80
CA LYS A 57 -16.18 5.00 19.69
C LYS A 57 -16.81 4.64 18.35
N ALA A 58 -17.57 3.55 18.28
CA ALA A 58 -18.25 3.12 17.07
C ALA A 58 -19.26 4.18 16.57
N ALA A 59 -20.02 4.79 17.48
CA ALA A 59 -20.97 5.85 17.14
C ALA A 59 -20.26 7.10 16.58
N VAL A 60 -19.13 7.51 17.16
CA VAL A 60 -18.32 8.64 16.65
C VAL A 60 -17.76 8.33 15.26
N GLU A 61 -17.32 7.09 15.02
CA GLU A 61 -16.88 6.64 13.71
C GLU A 61 -18.02 6.67 12.68
N THR A 62 -19.20 6.17 13.03
CA THR A 62 -20.39 6.25 12.16
C THR A 62 -20.82 7.69 11.88
N LEU A 63 -20.82 8.57 12.87
CA LEU A 63 -21.12 9.99 12.66
C LEU A 63 -20.10 10.65 11.74
N THR A 64 -18.84 10.24 11.81
CA THR A 64 -17.79 10.71 10.88
C THR A 64 -18.08 10.23 9.45
N GLU A 65 -18.48 8.97 9.26
CA GLU A 65 -18.93 8.42 7.96
C GLU A 65 -20.14 9.16 7.39
N MET A 66 -21.11 9.49 8.26
CA MET A 66 -22.29 10.25 7.87
C MET A 66 -21.91 11.68 7.49
N MET A 67 -21.01 12.32 8.23
CA MET A 67 -20.54 13.68 7.94
C MET A 67 -19.82 13.76 6.59
N GLN A 68 -18.91 12.82 6.29
CA GLN A 68 -18.24 12.80 4.97
C GLN A 68 -19.23 12.49 3.83
N SER A 69 -20.21 11.61 4.06
CA SER A 69 -21.24 11.29 3.08
C SER A 69 -22.10 12.52 2.80
N TYR A 70 -22.47 13.26 3.84
CA TYR A 70 -23.23 14.50 3.72
C TYR A 70 -22.47 15.58 2.94
N ILE A 71 -21.17 15.78 3.22
CA ILE A 71 -20.34 16.73 2.45
C ILE A 71 -20.28 16.34 0.97
N THR A 72 -20.16 15.03 0.70
CA THR A 72 -20.12 14.51 -0.67
C THR A 72 -21.45 14.70 -1.40
N GLU A 73 -22.57 14.49 -0.69
CA GLU A 73 -23.90 14.67 -1.24
C GLU A 73 -24.20 16.13 -1.56
N VAL A 74 -23.85 17.06 -0.67
CA VAL A 74 -23.94 18.51 -0.94
C VAL A 74 -23.12 18.87 -2.18
N GLY A 75 -21.91 18.33 -2.33
CA GLY A 75 -21.07 18.56 -3.51
C GLY A 75 -21.68 17.99 -4.80
N ARG A 76 -22.29 16.81 -4.72
CA ARG A 76 -22.98 16.16 -5.86
C ARG A 76 -24.19 16.98 -6.30
N CYS A 77 -25.05 17.40 -5.38
CA CYS A 77 -26.22 18.21 -5.67
C CYS A 77 -25.83 19.60 -6.21
N ALA A 78 -24.81 20.25 -5.62
CA ALA A 78 -24.29 21.53 -6.10
C ALA A 78 -23.71 21.44 -7.52
N LYS A 79 -23.07 20.31 -7.85
CA LYS A 79 -22.59 20.04 -9.21
C LYS A 79 -23.75 19.82 -10.18
N ALA A 80 -24.74 19.02 -9.82
CA ALA A 80 -25.92 18.80 -10.67
C ALA A 80 -26.67 20.11 -10.98
N THR A 81 -26.86 20.95 -9.96
CA THR A 81 -27.50 22.26 -10.13
C THR A 81 -26.70 23.21 -11.02
N CYS A 82 -25.36 23.25 -10.92
CA CYS A 82 -24.56 24.09 -11.80
C CYS A 82 -24.53 23.57 -13.25
N GLU A 83 -24.53 22.25 -13.45
CA GLU A 83 -24.59 21.60 -14.77
C GLU A 83 -25.91 21.89 -15.51
N HIS A 84 -27.04 22.00 -14.79
CA HIS A 84 -28.31 22.44 -15.38
C HIS A 84 -28.24 23.83 -16.01
N THR A 85 -27.30 24.67 -15.57
CA THR A 85 -27.04 26.00 -16.13
C THR A 85 -25.84 26.04 -17.08
N ALA A 86 -25.38 24.87 -17.53
CA ALA A 86 -24.19 24.69 -18.39
C ALA A 86 -22.89 25.27 -17.81
N ARG A 87 -22.78 25.38 -16.47
CA ARG A 87 -21.57 25.83 -15.77
C ARG A 87 -20.85 24.64 -15.15
N SER A 88 -19.52 24.68 -15.15
CA SER A 88 -18.66 23.67 -14.54
C SER A 88 -18.25 23.99 -13.10
N SER A 89 -18.51 25.22 -12.63
CA SER A 89 -18.13 25.69 -11.29
C SER A 89 -19.36 26.16 -10.52
N PRO A 90 -19.68 25.57 -9.35
CA PRO A 90 -20.77 26.02 -8.50
C PRO A 90 -20.51 27.43 -7.94
N THR A 91 -21.54 28.27 -7.96
CA THR A 91 -21.57 29.58 -7.31
C THR A 91 -22.25 29.52 -5.95
N LEU A 92 -22.17 30.60 -5.16
CA LEU A 92 -22.81 30.67 -3.85
C LEU A 92 -24.32 30.39 -3.92
N SER A 93 -25.01 30.91 -4.93
CA SER A 93 -26.44 30.69 -5.12
C SER A 93 -26.78 29.21 -5.36
N ASP A 94 -25.92 28.49 -6.08
CA ASP A 94 -26.11 27.05 -6.33
C ASP A 94 -26.01 26.26 -5.02
N VAL A 95 -25.08 26.64 -4.14
CA VAL A 95 -24.92 26.03 -2.80
C VAL A 95 -26.11 26.36 -1.90
N VAL A 96 -26.63 27.60 -1.93
CA VAL A 96 -27.82 27.99 -1.15
C VAL A 96 -29.04 27.17 -1.59
N ILE A 97 -29.28 27.06 -2.90
CA ILE A 97 -30.38 26.25 -3.45
C ILE A 97 -30.20 24.78 -3.05
N THR A 98 -28.97 24.25 -3.16
CA THR A 98 -28.66 22.87 -2.77
C THR A 98 -28.94 22.62 -1.29
N LEU A 99 -28.59 23.53 -0.39
CA LEU A 99 -28.87 23.40 1.03
C LEU A 99 -30.37 23.40 1.32
N VAL A 100 -31.14 24.26 0.64
CA VAL A 100 -32.60 24.29 0.76
C VAL A 100 -33.23 22.99 0.24
N GLU A 101 -32.72 22.45 -0.88
CA GLU A 101 -33.19 21.19 -1.47
C GLU A 101 -32.95 19.99 -0.53
N ILE A 102 -31.80 19.99 0.17
CA ILE A 102 -31.46 18.97 1.19
C ILE A 102 -32.26 19.17 2.50
N GLY A 103 -33.05 20.26 2.60
CA GLY A 103 -33.93 20.54 3.73
C GLY A 103 -33.29 21.35 4.87
N PHE A 104 -32.19 22.07 4.59
CA PHE A 104 -31.51 22.93 5.56
C PHE A 104 -32.04 24.37 5.52
N ASN A 105 -32.38 24.92 6.69
CA ASN A 105 -32.78 26.32 6.83
C ASN A 105 -31.55 27.25 6.85
N VAL A 106 -31.25 27.87 5.70
CA VAL A 106 -30.11 28.78 5.50
C VAL A 106 -30.15 30.05 6.38
N ASP A 107 -31.32 30.48 6.84
CA ASP A 107 -31.47 31.66 7.69
C ASP A 107 -30.92 31.43 9.12
N SER A 108 -30.76 30.16 9.51
CA SER A 108 -30.16 29.80 10.81
C SER A 108 -28.63 29.94 10.82
N LEU A 109 -27.99 30.01 9.65
CA LEU A 109 -26.54 29.97 9.50
C LEU A 109 -25.83 31.19 10.16
N PRO A 110 -26.33 32.43 10.06
CA PRO A 110 -25.74 33.58 10.75
C PRO A 110 -25.84 33.47 12.29
N LEU A 111 -26.92 32.87 12.81
CA LEU A 111 -27.09 32.62 14.24
C LEU A 111 -26.10 31.57 14.72
N TYR A 112 -26.00 30.45 13.99
CA TYR A 112 -25.01 29.42 14.27
C TYR A 112 -23.58 29.96 14.18
N ALA A 113 -23.31 30.89 13.26
CA ALA A 113 -22.02 31.56 13.18
C ALA A 113 -21.71 32.40 14.43
N LYS A 114 -22.68 33.05 15.07
CA LYS A 114 -22.41 33.91 16.23
C LYS A 114 -22.22 33.17 17.57
N ARG A 115 -22.26 31.83 17.57
CA ARG A 115 -22.10 31.02 18.78
C ARG A 115 -20.76 31.27 19.49
N SER A 116 -20.79 31.33 20.81
CA SER A 116 -19.62 31.68 21.66
C SER A 116 -18.69 30.49 21.94
N GLN A 117 -19.24 29.27 22.01
CA GLN A 117 -18.51 28.03 22.28
C GLN A 117 -17.84 27.47 21.01
N ARG A 118 -17.10 28.30 20.26
CA ARG A 118 -16.38 27.83 19.08
C ARG A 118 -15.10 27.12 19.50
N MET A 119 -15.05 25.81 19.36
CA MET A 119 -13.78 25.10 19.44
C MET A 119 -12.97 25.33 18.17
N VAL A 120 -11.71 25.74 18.33
CA VAL A 120 -10.80 25.93 17.20
C VAL A 120 -10.31 24.56 16.73
N ILE A 121 -10.71 24.18 15.52
CA ILE A 121 -10.21 22.97 14.87
C ILE A 121 -8.81 23.29 14.35
N THR A 122 -7.79 22.64 14.89
CA THR A 122 -6.42 22.74 14.37
C THR A 122 -6.39 22.23 12.93
N ALA A 123 -5.84 23.04 12.03
CA ALA A 123 -5.69 22.66 10.62
C ALA A 123 -4.92 21.33 10.51
N PRO A 124 -5.32 20.43 9.59
CA PRO A 124 -4.58 19.19 9.38
C PRO A 124 -3.12 19.51 9.04
N PRO A 125 -2.16 18.73 9.57
CA PRO A 125 -0.76 18.93 9.23
C PRO A 125 -0.58 18.78 7.71
N VAL A 126 -0.12 19.84 7.07
CA VAL A 126 0.29 19.80 5.66
C VAL A 126 1.50 18.87 5.57
N THR A 127 1.26 17.67 5.08
CA THR A 127 2.33 16.74 4.74
C THR A 127 2.94 17.22 3.42
N ASN A 128 4.16 17.74 3.49
CA ASN A 128 4.92 18.08 2.28
C ASN A 128 4.97 16.85 1.38
N SER A 129 4.71 17.03 0.07
CA SER A 129 4.95 15.99 -0.92
C SER A 129 6.38 15.48 -0.74
N PRO A 130 6.61 14.15 -0.74
CA PRO A 130 7.95 13.61 -0.62
C PRO A 130 8.82 14.28 -1.67
N VAL A 131 9.90 14.93 -1.21
CA VAL A 131 10.88 15.53 -2.12
C VAL A 131 11.51 14.36 -2.86
N ILE A 132 11.16 14.21 -4.14
CA ILE A 132 11.81 13.25 -5.00
C ILE A 132 13.29 13.67 -5.02
N PRO A 133 14.20 12.85 -4.48
CA PRO A 133 15.61 13.19 -4.49
C PRO A 133 16.02 13.42 -5.95
N LYS A 134 16.65 14.57 -6.22
CA LYS A 134 17.16 14.86 -7.56
C LYS A 134 18.11 13.73 -7.94
N ALA A 135 17.77 13.01 -9.01
CA ALA A 135 18.65 12.01 -9.58
C ALA A 135 20.01 12.66 -9.87
N LEU A 136 21.08 11.93 -9.62
CA LEU A 136 22.41 12.36 -10.01
C LEU A 136 22.41 12.56 -11.52
N VAL A 137 22.70 13.78 -11.97
CA VAL A 137 22.80 14.10 -13.40
C VAL A 137 24.16 13.64 -13.87
N ALA A 138 24.19 12.72 -14.83
CA ALA A 138 25.42 12.23 -15.45
C ALA A 138 25.52 12.75 -16.90
N GLY A 139 26.54 13.57 -17.16
CA GLY A 139 26.79 14.11 -18.49
C GLY A 139 25.77 15.16 -18.94
N GLN A 140 25.77 15.46 -20.24
CA GLN A 140 24.91 16.47 -20.84
C GLN A 140 23.64 15.81 -21.39
N LYS A 141 22.47 16.18 -20.85
CA LYS A 141 21.17 15.72 -21.34
C LYS A 141 21.01 16.06 -22.83
N ARG A 142 20.55 15.10 -23.62
CA ARG A 142 20.21 15.33 -25.03
C ARG A 142 18.99 16.23 -25.09
N THR A 143 19.07 17.31 -25.87
CA THR A 143 17.92 18.17 -26.16
C THR A 143 17.02 17.48 -27.19
N HIS A 144 15.72 17.78 -27.14
CA HIS A 144 14.78 17.33 -28.15
C HIS A 144 15.21 17.79 -29.55
N PRO A 145 15.28 16.88 -30.53
CA PRO A 145 15.37 17.24 -31.95
C PRO A 145 14.20 18.13 -32.37
N THR A 146 14.39 18.92 -33.43
CA THR A 146 13.41 19.92 -33.90
C THR A 146 12.02 19.35 -34.25
N TYR A 147 11.93 18.04 -34.53
CA TYR A 147 10.68 17.35 -34.84
C TYR A 147 9.92 16.86 -33.60
N ILE A 148 10.50 16.95 -32.39
CA ILE A 148 9.83 16.61 -31.13
C ILE A 148 9.39 17.92 -30.44
N PRO A 149 8.08 18.11 -30.18
CA PRO A 149 7.61 19.31 -29.49
C PRO A 149 8.19 19.44 -28.08
N SER A 150 8.48 20.68 -27.67
CA SER A 150 9.11 20.97 -26.37
C SER A 150 8.27 20.65 -25.14
N HIS A 151 6.97 20.36 -25.30
CA HIS A 151 6.08 19.96 -24.21
C HIS A 151 6.16 18.46 -23.86
N PHE A 152 6.88 17.66 -24.66
CA PHE A 152 7.14 16.27 -24.33
C PHE A 152 8.15 16.16 -23.18
N PRO A 153 8.07 15.09 -22.37
CA PRO A 153 9.04 14.85 -21.31
C PRO A 153 10.47 14.81 -21.87
N GLU A 154 11.43 15.32 -21.09
CA GLU A 154 12.85 15.27 -21.45
C GLU A 154 13.31 13.81 -21.63
N PHE A 155 14.32 13.60 -22.47
CA PHE A 155 14.96 12.29 -22.55
C PHE A 155 15.56 11.89 -21.19
N PRO A 156 15.54 10.57 -20.86
CA PRO A 156 16.29 10.01 -19.75
C PRO A 156 17.76 10.46 -19.74
N ASP A 157 18.36 10.39 -18.55
CA ASP A 157 19.78 10.73 -18.37
C ASP A 157 20.67 9.90 -19.30
N PRO A 158 21.75 10.46 -19.88
CA PRO A 158 22.69 9.72 -20.71
C PRO A 158 23.12 8.36 -20.14
N HIS A 159 23.28 8.23 -18.82
CA HIS A 159 23.64 6.96 -18.18
C HIS A 159 22.60 5.85 -18.39
N THR A 160 21.32 6.19 -18.61
CA THR A 160 20.29 5.21 -18.99
C THR A 160 20.63 4.49 -20.31
N TYR A 161 21.34 5.17 -21.21
CA TYR A 161 21.74 4.63 -22.51
C TYR A 161 23.18 4.09 -22.55
N ILE A 162 23.98 4.33 -21.51
CA ILE A 162 25.35 3.86 -21.44
C ILE A 162 25.36 2.44 -20.86
N LYS A 163 25.56 1.45 -21.74
CA LYS A 163 25.94 0.11 -21.30
C LYS A 163 27.38 0.18 -20.77
N THR A 164 27.53 0.18 -19.45
CA THR A 164 28.85 0.05 -18.83
C THR A 164 29.33 -1.39 -19.06
N PRO A 165 30.42 -1.62 -19.82
CA PRO A 165 30.91 -2.98 -20.04
C PRO A 165 31.31 -3.59 -18.70
N THR A 166 30.56 -4.58 -18.25
CA THR A 166 30.86 -5.34 -17.04
C THR A 166 31.79 -6.50 -17.42
N PHE A 167 32.73 -6.82 -16.54
CA PHE A 167 33.69 -7.93 -16.77
C PHE A 167 33.00 -9.30 -16.95
N ARG A 168 31.79 -9.46 -16.41
CA ARG A 168 30.90 -10.57 -16.71
C ARG A 168 29.60 -9.99 -17.25
N GLU A 169 29.27 -10.36 -18.47
CA GLU A 169 27.96 -10.05 -19.05
C GLU A 169 26.88 -10.79 -18.25
N PRO A 170 25.78 -10.13 -17.84
CA PRO A 170 24.64 -10.81 -17.27
C PRO A 170 24.15 -11.89 -18.24
N VAL A 171 23.81 -13.07 -17.73
CA VAL A 171 23.24 -14.15 -18.57
C VAL A 171 21.90 -13.67 -19.10
N SER A 172 21.86 -13.27 -20.37
CA SER A 172 20.65 -12.77 -21.05
C SER A 172 19.92 -13.87 -21.84
N ASP A 173 20.44 -15.10 -21.83
CA ASP A 173 19.76 -16.23 -22.46
C ASP A 173 18.55 -16.63 -21.60
N TYR A 174 17.37 -16.39 -22.16
CA TYR A 174 16.08 -16.69 -21.55
C TYR A 174 15.98 -18.16 -21.12
N GLN A 175 16.52 -19.10 -21.91
CA GLN A 175 16.45 -20.53 -21.60
C GLN A 175 17.23 -20.85 -20.33
N VAL A 176 18.46 -20.33 -20.23
CA VAL A 176 19.35 -20.55 -19.07
C VAL A 176 18.76 -19.90 -17.81
N LEU A 177 18.18 -18.70 -17.93
CA LEU A 177 17.57 -18.01 -16.81
C LEU A 177 16.37 -18.81 -16.26
N ARG A 178 15.49 -19.29 -17.14
CA ARG A 178 14.32 -20.08 -16.76
C ARG A 178 14.71 -21.44 -16.17
N GLU A 179 15.73 -22.11 -16.72
CA GLU A 179 16.26 -23.35 -16.18
C GLU A 179 16.83 -23.17 -14.77
N LYS A 180 17.60 -22.09 -14.55
CA LYS A 180 18.15 -21.76 -13.24
C LYS A 180 17.06 -21.45 -12.21
N ALA A 181 16.06 -20.66 -12.58
CA ALA A 181 14.93 -20.35 -11.71
C ALA A 181 14.12 -21.60 -11.35
N ALA A 182 13.84 -22.47 -12.33
CA ALA A 182 13.15 -23.73 -12.09
C ALA A 182 13.97 -24.69 -11.20
N SER A 183 15.29 -24.75 -11.40
CA SER A 183 16.20 -25.55 -10.57
C SER A 183 16.21 -25.05 -9.12
N GLN A 184 16.31 -23.73 -8.92
CA GLN A 184 16.25 -23.12 -7.60
C GLN A 184 14.90 -23.39 -6.91
N ARG A 185 13.78 -23.26 -7.62
CA ARG A 185 12.44 -23.59 -7.09
C ARG A 185 12.38 -25.04 -6.61
N ARG A 186 12.89 -25.98 -7.40
CA ARG A 186 12.94 -27.41 -7.04
C ARG A 186 13.82 -27.68 -5.82
N ASP A 187 14.96 -27.01 -5.71
CA ASP A 187 15.87 -27.17 -4.58
C ASP A 187 15.27 -26.61 -3.29
N VAL A 188 14.58 -25.47 -3.35
CA VAL A 188 13.83 -24.89 -2.22
C VAL A 188 12.72 -25.84 -1.77
N GLU A 189 11.92 -26.36 -2.70
CA GLU A 189 10.84 -27.32 -2.40
C GLU A 189 11.38 -28.58 -1.71
N ARG A 190 12.48 -29.15 -2.24
CA ARG A 190 13.14 -30.31 -1.63
C ARG A 190 13.71 -30.02 -0.26
N ALA A 191 14.36 -28.86 -0.09
CA ALA A 191 14.95 -28.46 1.19
C ALA A 191 13.86 -28.29 2.26
N LEU A 192 12.76 -27.60 1.92
CA LEU A 192 11.63 -27.40 2.83
C LEU A 192 10.95 -28.74 3.18
N THR A 193 10.69 -29.58 2.18
CA THR A 193 10.11 -30.92 2.39
C THR A 193 10.96 -31.74 3.36
N ARG A 194 12.28 -31.78 3.16
CA ARG A 194 13.22 -32.47 4.06
C ARG A 194 13.24 -31.86 5.46
N PHE A 195 13.18 -30.54 5.56
CA PHE A 195 13.13 -29.86 6.85
C PHE A 195 11.86 -30.22 7.64
N MET A 196 10.69 -30.16 6.99
CA MET A 196 9.42 -30.53 7.61
C MET A 196 9.38 -32.02 7.98
N ALA A 197 9.86 -32.89 7.11
CA ALA A 197 9.96 -34.32 7.41
C ALA A 197 10.91 -34.61 8.58
N LYS A 198 11.97 -33.82 8.77
CA LYS A 198 12.90 -34.01 9.90
C LYS A 198 12.39 -33.43 11.23
N THR A 199 11.53 -32.42 11.18
CA THR A 199 11.06 -31.68 12.37
C THR A 199 9.67 -32.08 12.84
N GLY A 200 8.84 -32.64 11.97
CA GLY A 200 7.48 -33.05 12.27
C GLY A 200 7.29 -34.56 12.32
N ASP A 201 6.03 -34.97 12.55
CA ASP A 201 5.62 -36.36 12.49
C ASP A 201 5.72 -36.87 11.05
N THR A 202 6.28 -38.06 10.87
CA THR A 202 6.46 -38.69 9.56
C THR A 202 5.81 -40.05 9.47
N GLN A 203 5.41 -40.40 8.25
CA GLN A 203 4.99 -41.76 7.89
C GLN A 203 5.90 -42.24 6.77
N SER A 204 6.54 -43.39 6.98
CA SER A 204 7.36 -44.01 5.94
C SER A 204 6.49 -44.80 4.97
N LEU A 205 6.84 -44.76 3.70
CA LEU A 205 6.22 -45.61 2.67
C LEU A 205 6.61 -47.09 2.84
N PHE A 206 7.85 -47.35 3.30
CA PHE A 206 8.40 -48.68 3.47
C PHE A 206 8.68 -48.97 4.94
N LYS A 207 8.32 -50.18 5.39
CA LYS A 207 8.53 -50.60 6.79
C LYS A 207 10.00 -50.81 7.13
N ASP A 208 10.80 -51.21 6.14
CA ASP A 208 12.19 -51.61 6.33
C ASP A 208 13.19 -50.47 6.05
N ASP A 209 12.75 -49.41 5.36
CA ASP A 209 13.56 -48.22 5.07
C ASP A 209 12.80 -46.94 5.43
N LEU A 210 12.95 -46.55 6.69
CA LEU A 210 12.36 -45.33 7.25
C LEU A 210 13.06 -44.04 6.74
N THR A 211 14.18 -44.16 6.02
CA THR A 211 15.04 -43.01 5.66
C THR A 211 14.94 -42.61 4.20
N ALA A 212 14.57 -43.53 3.30
CA ALA A 212 14.50 -43.24 1.87
C ALA A 212 13.38 -42.25 1.52
N PHE A 213 12.20 -42.36 2.16
CA PHE A 213 11.02 -41.55 1.83
C PHE A 213 10.20 -41.17 3.08
N PRO A 214 10.70 -40.26 3.92
CA PRO A 214 9.96 -39.78 5.08
C PRO A 214 8.86 -38.80 4.63
N LEU A 215 7.62 -39.26 4.53
CA LEU A 215 6.47 -38.42 4.17
C LEU A 215 5.96 -37.68 5.40
N ILE A 216 5.54 -36.42 5.23
CA ILE A 216 4.94 -35.62 6.30
C ILE A 216 3.60 -36.25 6.68
N ALA A 217 3.40 -36.58 7.96
CA ALA A 217 2.17 -37.19 8.43
C ALA A 217 0.97 -36.22 8.29
N ALA A 218 -0.17 -36.75 7.85
CA ALA A 218 -1.39 -35.97 7.73
C ALA A 218 -1.89 -35.54 9.11
N LYS A 219 -2.15 -34.24 9.28
CA LYS A 219 -2.78 -33.69 10.49
C LYS A 219 -4.26 -33.44 10.22
N PRO A 220 -5.18 -34.13 10.91
CA PRO A 220 -6.61 -33.88 10.72
C PRO A 220 -6.97 -32.47 11.21
N SER A 221 -7.61 -31.69 10.35
CA SER A 221 -8.16 -30.37 10.68
C SER A 221 -9.65 -30.50 11.00
N SER A 222 -10.13 -29.72 11.98
CA SER A 222 -11.56 -29.64 12.31
C SER A 222 -12.40 -28.98 11.21
N ILE A 223 -11.77 -28.15 10.37
CA ILE A 223 -12.44 -27.40 9.29
C ILE A 223 -11.61 -27.53 7.99
N PRO A 224 -11.64 -28.69 7.31
CA PRO A 224 -10.75 -28.97 6.18
C PRO A 224 -11.07 -28.15 4.92
N TYR A 225 -12.35 -27.79 4.72
CA TYR A 225 -12.78 -27.04 3.55
C TYR A 225 -12.22 -25.62 3.53
N LEU A 226 -12.02 -25.01 4.70
CA LEU A 226 -11.53 -23.63 4.79
C LEU A 226 -10.08 -23.55 4.29
N SER A 227 -9.19 -24.45 4.71
CA SER A 227 -7.80 -24.47 4.24
C SER A 227 -7.64 -24.88 2.78
N ALA A 228 -8.59 -25.65 2.23
CA ALA A 228 -8.53 -26.09 0.83
C ALA A 228 -9.11 -25.06 -0.15
N LEU A 229 -10.02 -24.19 0.31
CA LEU A 229 -10.66 -23.15 -0.52
C LEU A 229 -10.01 -21.78 -0.39
N LEU A 230 -9.31 -21.51 0.72
CA LEU A 230 -8.57 -20.26 0.87
C LEU A 230 -7.25 -20.34 0.09
N PRO A 231 -6.93 -19.31 -0.73
CA PRO A 231 -5.61 -19.19 -1.33
C PRO A 231 -4.54 -19.28 -0.26
N SER A 232 -3.51 -20.06 -0.52
CA SER A 232 -2.35 -20.07 0.37
C SER A 232 -1.67 -18.70 0.33
N GLU A 233 -1.02 -18.30 1.43
CA GLU A 233 -0.24 -17.05 1.48
C GLU A 233 0.83 -17.00 0.38
N LEU A 234 1.36 -18.16 -0.01
CA LEU A 234 2.30 -18.32 -1.11
C LEU A 234 1.64 -18.08 -2.49
N GLU A 235 0.42 -18.55 -2.70
CA GLU A 235 -0.32 -18.29 -3.95
C GLU A 235 -0.66 -16.80 -4.08
N LEU A 236 -1.05 -16.15 -2.99
CA LEU A 236 -1.32 -14.71 -2.98
C LEU A 236 -0.06 -13.91 -3.38
N GLN A 237 1.11 -14.25 -2.81
CA GLN A 237 2.38 -13.64 -3.20
C GLN A 237 2.72 -13.88 -4.68
N SER A 238 2.47 -15.08 -5.19
CA SER A 238 2.74 -15.38 -6.60
C SER A 238 1.85 -14.60 -7.57
N LEU A 239 0.59 -14.34 -7.19
CA LEU A 239 -0.34 -13.54 -8.00
C LEU A 239 0.09 -12.07 -8.04
N GLU A 240 0.59 -11.53 -6.92
CA GLU A 240 1.15 -10.17 -6.84
C GLU A 240 2.42 -10.00 -7.69
N GLU A 241 3.29 -11.02 -7.72
CA GLU A 241 4.50 -11.01 -8.55
C GLU A 241 4.18 -11.09 -10.05
N THR A 242 3.18 -11.90 -10.45
CA THR A 242 2.78 -12.00 -11.87
C THR A 242 2.15 -10.72 -12.41
N ASP A 243 1.32 -10.05 -11.62
CA ASP A 243 0.70 -8.75 -11.99
C ASP A 243 1.76 -7.65 -12.16
N SER A 244 2.85 -7.73 -11.39
CA SER A 244 3.99 -6.81 -11.51
C SER A 244 4.81 -7.08 -12.79
N SER A 245 5.00 -8.34 -13.17
CA SER A 245 5.78 -8.70 -14.38
C SER A 245 5.06 -8.43 -15.70
N GLU A 246 3.73 -8.53 -15.74
CA GLU A 246 2.95 -8.24 -16.96
C GLU A 246 2.93 -6.73 -17.31
N GLN A 247 3.16 -5.85 -16.33
CA GLN A 247 3.34 -4.42 -16.56
C GLN A 247 4.71 -4.09 -17.17
N ASP A 248 5.75 -4.85 -16.84
CA ASP A 248 7.10 -4.62 -17.38
C ASP A 248 7.22 -5.15 -18.83
N ASP A 249 6.69 -6.33 -19.15
CA ASP A 249 6.81 -6.95 -20.49
C ASP A 249 6.02 -6.20 -21.60
N GLN A 250 4.94 -5.48 -21.26
CA GLN A 250 4.22 -4.63 -22.21
C GLN A 250 5.05 -3.42 -22.67
N THR A 251 5.94 -2.91 -21.81
CA THR A 251 6.79 -1.75 -22.17
C THR A 251 7.93 -2.12 -23.12
N ASP A 252 8.43 -3.36 -23.04
CA ASP A 252 9.52 -3.83 -23.91
C ASP A 252 9.02 -4.32 -25.28
N SER A 253 7.81 -4.89 -25.35
CA SER A 253 7.25 -5.44 -26.59
C SER A 253 6.83 -4.36 -27.60
N GLU A 254 6.27 -3.23 -27.15
CA GLU A 254 5.91 -2.11 -28.04
C GLU A 254 7.14 -1.40 -28.63
N ASN A 255 8.26 -1.40 -27.90
CA ASN A 255 9.51 -0.80 -28.38
C ASN A 255 10.22 -1.64 -29.45
N ASN A 256 10.02 -2.96 -29.45
CA ASN A 256 10.70 -3.85 -30.41
C ASN A 256 9.95 -3.97 -31.75
N ALA A 257 8.62 -3.87 -31.75
CA ALA A 257 7.81 -3.94 -32.98
C ALA A 257 8.05 -2.74 -33.92
N ASN A 258 8.44 -1.58 -33.38
CA ASN A 258 8.69 -0.37 -34.17
C ASN A 258 10.11 -0.29 -34.79
N ASN A 259 10.99 -1.26 -34.52
CA ASN A 259 12.36 -1.30 -35.06
C ASN A 259 12.57 -2.28 -36.22
N ILE A 260 11.49 -2.85 -36.77
CA ILE A 260 11.53 -3.66 -38.01
C ILE A 260 10.68 -2.97 -39.08
N ILE A 261 11.04 -1.74 -39.43
CA ILE A 261 10.89 -1.10 -40.75
C ILE A 261 11.73 0.19 -40.64
N GLY A 262 12.89 0.18 -41.28
CA GLY A 262 13.86 1.28 -41.28
C GLY A 262 15.19 0.84 -41.87
#